data_AF-A0A9D9XSW2-F1
#
_entry.id   AF-A0A9D9XSW2-F1
#
_cell.length_a   1.000
_cell.length_b   1.000
_cell.length_c   1.000
_cell.angle_alpha   90.00
_cell.angle_beta   90.00
_cell.angle_gamma   90.00
#
_symmetry.space_group_name_H-M   'P 1'
#
loop_
_entity.id
_entity.type
_entity.pdbx_description
1 polymer ?
#
loop_
_entity_poly.entity_id
_entity_poly.type
_entity_poly.pdbx_seq_one_letter_code
_entity_poly.pdbx_strand_id
1 'polypeptide(L)'
;MKNEIKYLLASTLLILVHISAFACPVCEKQQPKIMQGLTHGAGPQNVWDWVIIAVITLITVLTFIYTIKYLIKPGEKEANHIKKSILNF
;
A
#
# COMPACT_ATOMS: atom_id res chain seq x y z
N MET A 1 1.04 -15.64 -26.36
CA MET A 1 0.84 -16.82 -25.48
C MET A 1 2.02 -17.10 -24.54
N LYS A 2 3.25 -17.36 -25.03
CA LYS A 2 4.40 -17.66 -24.15
C LYS A 2 4.74 -16.53 -23.17
N ASN A 3 4.49 -15.27 -23.55
CA ASN A 3 4.71 -14.11 -22.67
C ASN A 3 3.57 -13.92 -21.66
N GLU A 4 2.31 -14.07 -22.07
CA GLU A 4 1.15 -14.07 -21.16
C GLU A 4 1.28 -15.09 -20.03
N ILE A 5 1.72 -16.32 -20.34
CA ILE A 5 1.93 -17.38 -19.35
C ILE A 5 3.07 -17.01 -18.38
N LYS A 6 4.12 -16.34 -18.85
CA LYS A 6 5.21 -15.85 -17.98
C LYS A 6 4.74 -14.75 -17.05
N TYR A 7 3.95 -13.79 -17.54
CA TYR A 7 3.41 -12.72 -16.70
C TYR A 7 2.41 -13.26 -15.68
N LEU A 8 1.56 -14.21 -16.08
CA LEU A 8 0.67 -14.92 -15.15
C LEU A 8 1.47 -15.64 -14.07
N LEU A 9 2.46 -16.46 -14.43
CA LEU A 9 3.32 -17.16 -13.48
C LEU A 9 4.06 -16.20 -12.55
N ALA A 10 4.59 -15.09 -13.07
CA ALA A 10 5.24 -14.06 -12.26
C ALA A 10 4.28 -13.39 -11.29
N SER A 11 3.05 -13.05 -11.73
CA SER A 11 2.03 -12.46 -10.85
C SER A 11 1.59 -13.44 -9.76
N THR A 12 1.42 -14.72 -10.10
CA THR A 12 1.04 -15.76 -9.14
C THR A 12 2.16 -15.98 -8.12
N LEU A 13 3.42 -15.99 -8.56
CA LEU A 13 4.57 -16.08 -7.65
C LEU A 13 4.63 -14.90 -6.69
N LEU A 14 4.40 -13.67 -7.17
CA LEU A 14 4.35 -12.47 -6.33
C LEU A 14 3.22 -12.53 -5.28
N ILE A 15 2.06 -13.07 -5.64
CA ILE A 15 0.93 -13.25 -4.72
C ILE A 15 1.27 -14.32 -3.67
N LEU A 16 1.88 -15.44 -4.07
CA LEU A 16 2.26 -16.51 -3.15
C LEU A 16 3.31 -16.06 -2.11
N VAL A 17 4.24 -15.17 -2.50
CA VAL A 17 5.20 -14.57 -1.56
C VAL A 17 4.52 -13.72 -0.49
N HIS A 18 3.33 -13.16 -0.74
CA HIS A 18 2.61 -12.39 0.29
C HIS A 18 1.97 -13.27 1.37
N ILE A 19 1.79 -14.57 1.14
CA ILE A 19 1.15 -15.47 2.11
C ILE A 19 2.05 -15.68 3.35
N SER A 20 3.36 -15.47 3.23
CA SER A 20 4.29 -15.51 4.38
C SER A 20 4.22 -14.28 5.30
N ALA A 21 3.38 -13.28 4.98
CA ALA A 21 3.28 -12.03 5.74
C ALA A 21 2.40 -12.12 7.00
N PHE A 22 1.73 -13.24 7.26
CA PHE A 22 0.91 -13.40 8.47
C PHE A 22 1.76 -13.64 9.72
N ALA A 23 1.37 -13.05 10.86
CA ALA A 23 2.00 -13.32 12.14
C ALA A 23 1.76 -14.78 12.57
N CYS A 24 2.73 -15.40 13.25
CA CYS A 24 2.47 -16.66 13.93
C CYS A 24 1.56 -16.42 15.16
N PRO A 25 0.85 -17.44 15.68
CA PRO A 25 -0.09 -17.26 16.79
C PRO A 25 0.54 -16.67 18.07
N VAL A 26 1.84 -16.85 18.26
CA VAL A 26 2.58 -16.28 19.39
C VAL A 26 2.80 -14.78 19.17
N CYS A 27 3.33 -14.39 18.01
CA CYS A 27 3.54 -12.99 17.65
C CYS A 27 2.23 -12.20 17.66
N GLU A 28 1.14 -12.80 17.15
CA GLU A 28 -0.18 -12.17 17.13
C GLU A 28 -0.70 -11.87 18.54
N LYS A 29 -0.57 -12.82 19.49
CA LYS A 29 -0.99 -12.59 20.88
C LYS A 29 -0.19 -11.52 21.62
N GLN A 30 1.04 -11.28 21.18
CA GLN A 30 1.92 -10.25 21.74
C GLN A 30 1.65 -8.86 21.15
N GLN A 31 0.91 -8.76 20.04
CA GLN A 31 0.53 -7.48 19.46
C GLN A 31 -0.54 -6.77 20.31
N PRO A 32 -0.57 -5.42 20.28
CA PRO A 32 -1.69 -4.66 20.83
C PRO A 32 -3.02 -5.14 20.25
N LYS A 33 -4.07 -5.18 21.07
CA LYS A 33 -5.39 -5.76 20.70
C LYS A 33 -5.92 -5.30 19.34
N ILE A 34 -5.73 -4.03 19.00
CA ILE A 34 -6.22 -3.45 17.74
C ILE A 34 -5.37 -3.80 16.51
N MET A 35 -4.19 -4.39 16.70
CA MET A 35 -3.24 -4.75 15.65
C MET A 35 -3.10 -6.27 15.44
N GLN A 36 -3.72 -7.08 16.31
CA GLN A 36 -3.78 -8.53 16.17
C GLN A 36 -4.43 -8.90 14.83
N GLY A 37 -3.78 -9.76 14.07
CA GLY A 37 -4.21 -10.17 12.73
C GLY A 37 -3.95 -9.14 11.62
N LEU A 38 -3.46 -7.94 11.96
CA LEU A 38 -3.10 -6.89 10.99
C LEU A 38 -1.58 -6.75 10.79
N THR A 39 -0.81 -6.95 11.85
CA THR A 39 0.65 -6.78 11.80
C THR A 39 1.36 -8.12 11.84
N HIS A 40 2.54 -8.21 11.23
CA HIS A 40 3.39 -9.39 11.31
C HIS A 40 4.24 -9.40 12.60
N GLY A 41 4.82 -8.25 12.95
CA GLY A 41 5.70 -8.08 14.11
C GLY A 41 4.95 -7.75 15.41
N ALA A 42 5.68 -7.37 16.46
CA ALA A 42 5.09 -7.12 17.79
C ALA A 42 4.14 -5.90 17.86
N GLY A 43 4.07 -5.08 16.81
CA GLY A 43 3.32 -3.82 16.81
C GLY A 43 3.95 -2.75 17.73
N PRO A 44 3.24 -1.63 17.96
CA PRO A 44 3.70 -0.52 18.82
C PRO A 44 3.91 -0.98 20.26
N GLN A 45 5.08 -0.68 20.81
CA GLN A 45 5.45 -1.08 22.17
C GLN A 45 5.27 0.06 23.18
N ASN A 46 5.32 1.31 22.73
CA ASN A 46 5.20 2.49 23.59
C ASN A 46 4.30 3.58 22.96
N VAL A 47 4.06 4.66 23.71
CA VAL A 47 3.21 5.78 23.26
C VAL A 47 3.77 6.51 22.05
N TRP A 48 5.10 6.67 21.94
CA TRP A 48 5.73 7.33 20.79
C TRP A 48 5.58 6.52 19.50
N ASP A 49 5.61 5.19 19.57
CA ASP A 49 5.35 4.33 18.41
C ASP A 49 3.95 4.60 17.84
N TRP A 50 2.95 4.77 18.72
CA TRP A 50 1.58 5.14 18.33
C TRP A 50 1.48 6.53 17.70
N VAL A 51 2.23 7.51 18.23
CA VAL A 51 2.28 8.86 17.65
C VAL A 51 2.88 8.81 16.25
N ILE A 52 3.97 8.08 16.06
CA ILE A 52 4.63 7.93 14.76
C ILE A 52 3.66 7.30 13.74
N ILE A 53 2.97 6.21 14.12
CA ILE A 53 1.99 5.57 13.25
C ILE A 53 0.87 6.54 12.88
N ALA A 54 0.31 7.28 13.85
CA ALA A 54 -0.75 8.23 13.56
C ALA A 54 -0.30 9.31 12.55
N VAL A 55 0.90 9.86 12.72
CA VAL A 55 1.47 10.88 11.82
C VAL A 55 1.72 10.31 10.42
N ILE A 56 2.34 9.14 10.32
CA ILE A 56 2.61 8.50 9.02
C ILE A 56 1.31 8.15 8.31
N THR A 57 0.32 7.56 9.01
CA THR A 57 -0.99 7.27 8.45
C THR A 57 -1.66 8.53 7.90
N LEU A 58 -1.61 9.65 8.64
CA LEU A 58 -2.14 10.92 8.16
C LEU A 58 -1.45 11.39 6.88
N ILE A 59 -0.11 11.39 6.84
CA ILE A 59 0.66 11.81 5.66
C ILE A 59 0.35 10.91 4.46
N THR A 60 0.26 9.59 4.66
CA THR A 60 -0.07 8.62 3.60
C THR A 60 -1.47 8.85 3.05
N VAL A 61 -2.48 9.03 3.91
CA VAL A 61 -3.86 9.31 3.48
C VAL A 61 -3.93 10.63 2.69
N LEU A 62 -3.27 11.68 3.18
CA LEU A 62 -3.19 12.96 2.46
C LEU A 62 -2.52 12.79 1.09
N THR A 63 -1.37 12.10 1.05
CA THR A 63 -0.64 11.84 -0.20
C THR A 63 -1.48 11.03 -1.17
N PHE A 64 -2.21 10.02 -0.70
CA PHE A 64 -3.10 9.21 -1.51
C PHE A 64 -4.25 10.06 -2.10
N ILE A 65 -4.91 10.88 -1.28
CA ILE A 65 -5.96 11.79 -1.73
C ILE A 65 -5.42 12.75 -2.80
N TYR A 66 -4.25 13.35 -2.58
CA TYR A 66 -3.64 14.27 -3.54
C TYR A 66 -3.21 13.55 -4.82
N THR A 67 -2.72 12.32 -4.72
CA THR A 67 -2.37 11.49 -5.87
C THR A 67 -3.60 11.25 -6.74
N ILE A 68 -4.72 10.83 -6.15
CA ILE A 68 -6.00 10.66 -6.87
C ILE A 68 -6.45 11.99 -7.47
N LYS A 69 -6.44 13.07 -6.68
CA LYS A 69 -6.87 14.41 -7.12
C LYS A 69 -6.10 14.86 -8.37
N TYR A 70 -4.77 14.71 -8.37
CA TYR A 70 -3.92 15.15 -9.47
C TYR A 70 -3.92 14.20 -10.67
N LEU A 71 -4.26 12.92 -10.45
CA LEU A 71 -4.53 11.99 -11.55
C LEU A 71 -5.86 12.32 -12.25
N ILE A 72 -6.94 12.56 -11.51
CA ILE A 72 -8.27 12.82 -12.08
C ILE A 72 -8.36 14.24 -12.68
N LYS A 73 -7.87 15.24 -11.97
CA LYS A 73 -7.93 16.65 -12.40
C LYS A 73 -6.54 17.28 -12.35
N PRO A 74 -5.70 17.01 -13.35
CA PRO A 74 -4.41 17.68 -13.49
C PRO A 74 -4.61 19.19 -13.61
N GLY A 75 -3.75 19.98 -12.96
CA GLY A 75 -3.79 21.45 -13.02
C GLY A 75 -3.23 22.02 -14.33
N GLU A 76 -2.61 21.16 -15.14
CA GLU A 76 -1.94 21.51 -16.38
C GLU A 76 -2.95 21.82 -17.50
N LYS A 77 -2.86 23.04 -18.04
CA LYS A 77 -3.76 23.54 -19.09
C LYS A 77 -3.37 23.04 -20.47
N GLU A 78 -2.08 22.78 -20.70
CA GLU A 78 -1.55 22.32 -21.98
C GLU A 78 -2.17 20.98 -22.41
N ALA A 79 -2.63 20.92 -23.65
CA ALA A 79 -3.32 19.73 -24.20
C ALA A 79 -2.36 18.54 -24.37
N ASN A 80 -1.10 18.80 -24.72
CA ASN A 80 -0.08 17.78 -24.99
C ASN A 80 0.74 17.38 -23.74
N HIS A 81 0.24 17.67 -22.54
CA HIS A 81 0.97 17.35 -21.31
C HIS A 81 0.94 15.84 -21.03
N ILE A 82 2.08 15.24 -20.64
CA ILE A 82 2.21 13.79 -20.38
C ILE A 82 1.15 13.25 -19.39
N LYS A 83 0.72 14.05 -18.42
CA LYS A 83 -0.33 13.68 -17.44
C LYS A 83 -1.73 13.52 -18.08
N LYS A 84 -1.99 14.11 -19.25
CA LYS A 84 -3.24 13.90 -20.01
C LYS A 84 -3.18 12.66 -20.91
N SER A 85 -1.99 12.14 -21.20
CA SER A 85 -1.81 10.91 -22.00
C SER A 85 -2.46 9.69 -21.34
N ILE A 86 -2.45 9.62 -20.01
CA ILE A 86 -3.07 8.54 -19.23
C ILE A 86 -4.58 8.72 -19.01
N LEU A 87 -5.18 9.85 -19.42
CA LEU A 87 -6.62 10.12 -19.27
C LEU A 87 -7.36 10.01 -20.60
N ASN A 88 -6.64 10.09 -21.72
CA ASN A 88 -7.16 9.94 -23.07
C ASN A 88 -6.75 8.56 -23.61
N PHE A 89 -7.57 7.55 -23.35
CA PHE A 89 -7.49 6.23 -24.00
C PHE A 89 -8.61 6.06 -25.01
#